data_AF-A0A6J6B3N7-F1
#
_entry.id   AF-A0A6J6B3N7-F1
#
_cell.length_a   1.000
_cell.length_b   1.000
_cell.length_c   1.000
_cell.angle_alpha   90.00
_cell.angle_beta   90.00
_cell.angle_gamma   90.00
#
_symmetry.space_group_name_H-M   'P 1'
#
loop_
_entity.id
_entity.type
_entity.pdbx_description
1 polymer ?
#
loop_
_entity_poly.entity_id
_entity_poly.type
_entity_poly.pdbx_seq_one_letter_code
_entity_poly.pdbx_strand_id
1 'polypeptide(L)' 'MLTPETFEAWIDPHIEGDQDLLDAIAAGSDEVAAEALFHKVSSEVGKVRVNEPSLISAL' A
#
# COMPACT_ATOMS: atom_id res chain seq x y z
N MET A 1 -3.35 -0.60 3.20
CA MET A 1 -2.99 -1.53 2.10
C MET A 1 -4.23 -2.33 1.73
N LEU A 2 -4.33 -2.94 0.56
CA LEU A 2 -5.52 -3.72 0.20
C LEU A 2 -5.21 -5.22 0.25
N THR A 3 -6.15 -6.01 0.77
CA THR A 3 -6.12 -7.46 0.57
C THR A 3 -6.41 -7.78 -0.90
N PRO A 4 -6.04 -8.96 -1.41
CA PRO A 4 -6.36 -9.34 -2.79
C PRO A 4 -7.86 -9.21 -3.11
N GLU A 5 -8.72 -9.61 -2.18
CA GLU A 5 -10.19 -9.58 -2.32
C GLU A 5 -10.73 -8.14 -2.36
N THR A 6 -10.26 -7.28 -1.44
CA THR A 6 -10.67 -5.86 -1.41
C THR A 6 -10.07 -5.08 -2.57
N PHE A 7 -8.93 -5.50 -3.12
CA PHE A 7 -8.35 -4.94 -4.33
C PHE A 7 -9.23 -5.22 -5.56
N GLU A 8 -9.70 -6.46 -5.74
CA GLU A 8 -10.61 -6.81 -6.83
C GLU A 8 -11.91 -5.99 -6.76
N ALA A 9 -12.49 -5.87 -5.56
CA ALA A 9 -13.69 -5.08 -5.36
C ALA A 9 -13.48 -3.58 -5.64
N TRP A 10 -12.30 -3.05 -5.31
CA TRP A 10 -11.96 -1.63 -5.51
C TRP A 10 -11.80 -1.22 -6.99
N ILE A 11 -11.34 -2.14 -7.84
CA ILE A 11 -11.07 -1.85 -9.25
C ILE A 11 -12.25 -2.16 -10.18
N ASP A 12 -13.27 -2.87 -9.70
CA ASP A 12 -14.43 -3.24 -10.52
C ASP A 12 -15.38 -2.05 -10.70
N PRO A 13 -15.55 -1.52 -11.93
CA PRO A 13 -16.46 -0.41 -12.19
C PRO A 13 -17.95 -0.78 -12.04
N HIS A 14 -18.28 -2.06 -11.88
CA HIS A 14 -19.65 -2.53 -11.65
C HIS A 14 -20.01 -2.64 -10.18
N ILE A 15 -19.04 -2.45 -9.28
CA ILE A 15 -19.26 -2.41 -7.85
C ILE A 15 -19.48 -0.96 -7.43
N GLU A 16 -20.57 -0.71 -6.70
CA GLU A 16 -20.83 0.61 -6.14
C GLU A 16 -19.85 0.89 -5.00
N GLY A 17 -19.18 2.04 -5.05
CA GLY A 17 -18.27 2.50 -4.00
C GLY A 17 -19.03 3.04 -2.78
N ASP A 18 -19.84 2.18 -2.17
CA ASP A 18 -20.67 2.52 -1.02
C ASP A 18 -19.88 2.48 0.31
N GLN A 19 -20.55 2.88 1.39
CA GLN A 19 -19.91 2.94 2.72
C GLN A 19 -19.50 1.56 3.22
N ASP A 20 -20.25 0.51 2.89
CA ASP A 20 -19.96 -0.85 3.32
C ASP A 20 -18.64 -1.35 2.69
N LEU A 21 -18.41 -1.04 1.41
CA LEU A 21 -17.13 -1.31 0.74
C LEU A 21 -15.97 -0.54 1.39
N LEU A 22 -16.17 0.75 1.69
CA LEU A 22 -15.14 1.58 2.33
C LEU A 22 -14.76 1.06 3.72
N ASP A 23 -15.74 0.65 4.51
CA ASP A 23 -15.53 0.12 5.86
C ASP A 23 -14.80 -1.22 5.81
N ALA A 24 -15.16 -2.10 4.87
CA ALA A 24 -14.46 -3.37 4.66
C ALA A 24 -12.99 -3.16 4.23
N ILE A 25 -12.74 -2.21 3.34
CA ILE A 25 -11.39 -1.81 2.92
C ILE A 25 -10.58 -1.26 4.09
N ALA A 26 -11.17 -0.37 4.88
CA ALA A 26 -10.50 0.24 6.02
C ALA A 26 -10.08 -0.81 7.05
N ALA A 27 -10.98 -1.73 7.40
CA ALA A 27 -10.71 -2.80 8.35
C ALA A 27 -9.58 -3.73 7.86
N GLY A 28 -9.68 -4.23 6.62
CA GLY A 28 -8.64 -5.11 6.06
C GLY A 28 -7.31 -4.38 5.85
N SER A 29 -7.33 -3.07 5.63
CA SER A 29 -6.12 -2.28 5.43
C SER A 29 -5.25 -2.20 6.68
N ASP A 30 -5.86 -2.09 7.86
CA ASP A 30 -5.12 -2.04 9.12
C ASP A 30 -4.44 -3.38 9.43
N GLU A 31 -5.10 -4.50 9.14
CA GLU A 31 -4.54 -5.84 9.30
C GLU A 31 -3.31 -6.04 8.40
N VAL A 32 -3.43 -5.73 7.10
CA VAL A 32 -2.32 -5.85 6.15
C VAL A 32 -1.19 -4.89 6.50
N ALA A 33 -1.50 -3.68 6.98
CA ALA A 33 -0.49 -2.72 7.41
C ALA A 33 0.33 -3.20 8.62
N ALA A 34 -0.30 -3.95 9.53
CA ALA A 34 0.38 -4.49 10.70
C ALA A 34 1.46 -5.53 10.35
N GLU A 35 1.35 -6.21 9.20
CA GLU A 35 2.33 -7.19 8.73
C GLU A 35 3.55 -6.57 8.04
N ALA A 36 3.52 -5.26 7.78
CA ALA A 36 4.59 -4.58 7.06
C ALA A 36 5.87 -4.48 7.89
N LEU A 37 6.98 -4.94 7.30
CA LEU A 37 8.32 -4.79 7.86
C LEU A 37 9.03 -3.59 7.24
N PHE A 38 9.72 -2.81 8.07
CA PHE A 38 10.43 -1.61 7.66
C PHE A 38 11.89 -1.67 8.05
N HIS A 39 12.75 -1.07 7.23
CA HIS A 39 14.15 -0.81 7.57
C HIS A 39 14.55 0.59 7.10
N LYS A 40 15.62 1.13 7.70
CA LYS A 40 16.15 2.44 7.33
C LYS A 40 16.82 2.36 5.94
N VAL A 41 16.68 3.43 5.15
CA VAL A 41 17.29 3.59 3.82
C VAL A 41 18.01 4.93 3.68
N SER A 42 18.89 5.03 2.70
CA SER A 42 19.65 6.26 2.41
C SER A 42 18.76 7.48 2.17
N SER A 43 19.22 8.67 2.57
CA SER A 43 18.55 9.94 2.29
C SER A 43 18.48 10.31 0.80
N GLU A 44 19.22 9.61 -0.06
CA GLU A 44 19.16 9.83 -1.51
C GLU A 44 17.76 9.58 -2.10
N VAL A 45 16.91 8.77 -1.43
CA VAL A 45 15.52 8.53 -1.87
C VAL A 45 14.69 9.81 -1.92
N GLY A 46 15.07 10.85 -1.17
CA GLY A 46 14.41 12.17 -1.22
C GLY A 46 14.72 12.98 -2.49
N LYS A 47 15.69 12.54 -3.31
CA LYS A 47 16.05 13.21 -4.57
C LYS A 47 15.42 12.45 -5.74
N VAL A 48 14.28 12.95 -6.23
CA VAL A 48 13.51 12.33 -7.33
C VAL A 48 14.35 12.07 -8.61
N ARG A 49 15.43 12.83 -8.82
CA ARG A 49 16.38 12.60 -9.93
C ARG A 49 17.24 11.34 -9.80
N VAL A 50 17.30 10.72 -8.62
CA VAL A 50 18.03 9.48 -8.34
C VAL A 50 17.02 8.34 -8.41
N ASN A 51 17.26 7.35 -9.27
CA ASN A 51 16.33 6.23 -9.50
C ASN A 51 17.12 4.93 -9.68
N GLU A 52 17.65 4.41 -8.58
CA GLU A 52 18.54 3.25 -8.55
C GLU A 52 18.04 2.22 -7.53
N PRO A 53 18.31 0.91 -7.70
CA PRO A 53 17.83 -0.12 -6.78
C PRO A 53 18.32 0.04 -5.33
N SER A 54 19.45 0.72 -5.13
CA SER A 54 20.01 0.96 -3.80
C SER A 54 19.12 1.82 -2.90
N LEU A 55 18.14 2.54 -3.45
CA LEU A 55 17.21 3.38 -2.70
C LEU A 55 16.30 2.62 -1.74
N ILE A 56 16.06 1.33 -2.00
CA ILE A 56 15.28 0.44 -1.12
C ILE A 56 16.18 -0.54 -0.35
N SER A 57 17.50 -0.39 -0.42
CA SER A 57 18.43 -1.25 0.31
C SER A 57 18.59 -0.76 1.75
N ALA A 58 18.79 -1.69 2.69
CA ALA A 58 19.10 -1.34 4.08
C ALA A 58 20.38 -0.50 4.17
N LEU A 59 20.34 0.51 5.02
CA LEU A 59 21.45 1.44 5.31
C LEU A 59 22.63 0.75 6.01
#